data_AF-R8BPK8-F1
#
_entry.id   AF-R8BPK8-F1
#
_cell.length_a   1.000
_cell.length_b   1.000
_cell.length_c   1.000
_cell.angle_alpha   90.00
_cell.angle_beta   90.00
_cell.angle_gamma   90.00
#
_symmetry.space_group_name_H-M   'P 1'
#
loop_
_entity.id
_entity.type
_entity.pdbx_description
1 polymer ?
#
loop_
_entity_poly.entity_id
_entity_poly.type
_entity_poly.pdbx_seq_one_letter_code
_entity_poly.pdbx_strand_id
1 'polypeptide(L)'
;MLNNTIKRAIGPTASHVRTLGMAAMSSAGAAPLAKKEGDISDSFGSLSGTEAKPLPDSFRELKLSLVAGREEQIKASWNRLLQRLKIENDIVAQGGSNVIPEVQYDELLGNIDRLKDEIHKRGVVVIRGVIGEAEARAYKSEIEEYVRKNPSTRGRR
;
A
#
# COMPACT_ATOMS: atom_id res chain seq x y z
N MET A 1 50.36 -22.64 23.82
CA MET A 1 49.68 -23.28 24.97
C MET A 1 48.28 -23.63 24.48
N LEU A 2 47.96 -24.92 24.25
CA LEU A 2 47.37 -25.85 25.24
C LEU A 2 46.06 -25.28 25.81
N ASN A 3 44.94 -25.99 25.94
CA ASN A 3 44.41 -27.24 25.42
C ASN A 3 42.97 -27.32 25.98
N ASN A 4 42.08 -28.00 25.27
CA ASN A 4 41.00 -28.86 25.78
C ASN A 4 39.84 -28.36 26.67
N THR A 5 38.63 -28.56 26.11
CA THR A 5 37.58 -29.53 26.55
C THR A 5 36.90 -29.36 27.92
N ILE A 6 35.55 -29.41 27.91
CA ILE A 6 34.64 -30.23 28.76
C ILE A 6 33.18 -29.83 28.38
N LYS A 7 32.10 -30.63 28.35
CA LYS A 7 31.71 -32.06 28.25
C LYS A 7 30.18 -32.06 27.98
N ARG A 8 29.68 -33.11 27.32
CA ARG A 8 28.25 -33.47 27.10
C ARG A 8 27.47 -33.74 28.41
N ALA A 9 26.14 -33.57 28.36
CA ALA A 9 25.10 -34.50 28.86
C ALA A 9 23.75 -34.13 28.19
N ILE A 10 23.08 -34.95 27.36
CA ILE A 10 22.19 -36.10 27.69
C ILE A 10 21.09 -35.63 28.66
N GLY A 11 19.80 -35.54 28.33
CA GLY A 11 18.89 -36.53 27.76
C GLY A 11 17.48 -36.30 28.38
N PRO A 12 16.44 -37.03 27.96
CA PRO A 12 15.05 -36.55 27.85
C PRO A 12 14.12 -37.03 28.98
N THR A 13 12.96 -36.39 29.20
CA THR A 13 11.83 -37.06 29.88
C THR A 13 10.47 -36.54 29.43
N ALA A 14 9.55 -37.50 29.35
CA ALA A 14 8.28 -37.50 28.66
C ALA A 14 7.09 -37.00 29.52
N SER A 15 6.05 -36.60 28.79
CA SER A 15 4.62 -36.92 28.97
C SER A 15 3.99 -36.87 30.37
N HIS A 16 2.97 -36.02 30.51
CA HIS A 16 1.78 -36.33 31.31
C HIS A 16 0.52 -36.14 30.44
N VAL A 17 -0.14 -37.26 30.17
CA VAL A 17 -1.48 -37.34 29.60
C VAL A 17 -2.48 -36.94 30.69
N ARG A 18 -3.39 -36.02 30.38
CA ARG A 18 -4.59 -35.78 31.19
C ARG A 18 -5.81 -35.78 30.28
N THR A 19 -6.47 -36.92 30.21
CA THR A 19 -7.81 -37.07 29.67
C THR A 19 -8.81 -36.50 30.66
N LEU A 20 -9.69 -35.59 30.22
CA LEU A 20 -10.86 -35.13 30.98
C LEU A 20 -12.02 -34.79 30.04
N GLY A 21 -13.05 -35.64 30.11
CA GLY A 21 -14.49 -35.32 30.07
C GLY A 21 -15.05 -34.50 28.91
N MET A 22 -15.83 -35.15 28.04
CA MET A 22 -16.87 -34.52 27.23
C MET A 22 -17.94 -33.89 28.15
N ALA A 23 -17.99 -32.57 28.19
CA ALA A 23 -19.14 -31.82 28.67
C ALA A 23 -19.77 -31.09 27.49
N ALA A 24 -21.00 -31.47 27.14
CA ALA A 24 -21.81 -30.78 26.16
C ALA A 24 -22.15 -29.37 26.70
N MET A 25 -21.62 -28.33 26.07
CA MET A 25 -22.06 -26.95 26.29
C MET A 25 -22.89 -26.53 25.09
N SER A 26 -24.21 -26.61 25.24
CA SER A 26 -25.15 -25.83 24.44
C SER A 26 -24.90 -24.35 24.73
N SER A 27 -24.24 -23.64 23.81
CA SER A 27 -24.29 -22.18 23.76
C SER A 27 -25.06 -21.78 22.52
N ALA A 28 -26.13 -21.03 22.75
CA ALA A 28 -27.04 -20.53 21.74
C ALA A 28 -26.27 -19.82 20.62
N GLY A 29 -26.64 -20.11 19.38
CA GLY A 29 -26.12 -19.43 18.21
C GLY A 29 -26.44 -17.95 18.27
N ALA A 30 -25.46 -17.14 18.66
CA ALA A 30 -25.39 -15.76 18.21
C ALA A 30 -24.91 -15.81 16.76
N ALA A 31 -25.83 -15.58 15.82
CA ALA A 31 -25.47 -15.35 14.43
C ALA A 31 -24.39 -14.24 14.40
N PRO A 32 -23.28 -14.42 13.66
CA PRO A 32 -22.32 -13.33 13.50
C PRO A 32 -23.07 -12.17 12.85
N LEU A 33 -23.16 -11.04 13.57
CA LEU A 33 -23.63 -9.77 13.03
C LEU A 33 -22.89 -9.55 11.71
N ALA A 34 -23.63 -9.61 10.60
CA ALA A 34 -23.12 -9.29 9.29
C ALA A 34 -22.55 -7.87 9.37
N LYS A 35 -21.22 -7.77 9.41
CA LYS A 35 -20.51 -6.51 9.45
C LYS A 35 -20.88 -5.79 8.15
N LYS A 36 -21.69 -4.74 8.27
CA LYS A 36 -22.15 -3.91 7.16
C LYS A 36 -20.95 -3.60 6.26
N GLU A 37 -21.08 -3.90 4.98
CA GLU A 37 -20.04 -3.57 4.00
C GLU A 37 -19.78 -2.07 4.10
N GLY A 38 -18.54 -1.70 4.46
CA GLY A 38 -18.15 -0.31 4.59
C GLY A 38 -18.13 0.33 3.21
N ASP A 39 -18.84 1.42 3.05
CA ASP A 39 -18.80 2.25 1.85
C ASP A 39 -17.50 3.08 1.87
N ILE A 40 -16.97 3.46 0.70
CA ILE A 40 -15.83 4.40 0.61
C ILE A 40 -16.13 5.70 1.36
N SER A 41 -17.41 6.07 1.45
CA SER A 41 -17.95 7.18 2.22
C SER A 41 -17.68 7.07 3.73
N ASP A 42 -17.52 5.86 4.28
CA ASP A 42 -17.24 5.64 5.71
C ASP A 42 -15.78 5.95 6.08
N SER A 43 -14.87 5.91 5.10
CA SER A 43 -13.45 6.21 5.32
C SER A 43 -13.12 7.70 5.20
N PHE A 44 -13.99 8.48 4.55
CA PHE A 44 -13.81 9.90 4.37
C PHE A 44 -14.92 10.66 5.09
N GLY A 45 -14.63 11.21 6.29
CA GLY A 45 -15.57 12.06 7.03
C GLY A 45 -16.11 13.25 6.23
N SER A 46 -15.39 13.67 5.18
CA SER A 46 -15.83 14.71 4.24
C SER A 46 -16.97 14.28 3.31
N LEU A 47 -17.21 12.98 3.12
CA LEU A 47 -18.27 12.42 2.27
C LEU A 47 -19.50 11.98 3.09
N SER A 48 -19.33 11.73 4.39
CA SER A 48 -20.39 11.27 5.30
C SER A 48 -21.28 12.40 5.86
N GLY A 49 -21.14 13.63 5.36
CA GLY A 49 -21.89 14.81 5.85
C GLY A 49 -21.63 15.15 7.32
N THR A 50 -20.60 14.55 7.92
CA THR A 50 -20.22 14.78 9.32
C THR A 50 -19.29 15.98 9.36
N GLU A 51 -19.65 17.03 10.09
CA GLU A 51 -18.74 18.16 10.30
C GLU A 51 -17.44 17.66 10.93
N ALA A 52 -16.32 17.91 10.23
CA ALA A 52 -15.02 17.52 10.70
C ALA A 52 -14.73 18.25 12.01
N LYS A 53 -14.63 17.49 13.11
CA LYS A 53 -14.21 18.05 14.40
C LYS A 53 -12.84 18.71 14.23
N PRO A 54 -12.61 19.90 14.83
CA PRO A 54 -11.31 20.55 14.78
C PRO A 54 -10.22 19.59 15.25
N LEU A 55 -9.11 19.55 14.53
CA LEU A 55 -7.94 18.79 14.94
C LEU A 55 -7.40 19.33 16.28
N PRO A 56 -6.73 18.49 17.09
CA PRO A 56 -6.07 18.93 18.31
C PRO A 56 -5.14 20.13 18.09
N ASP A 57 -4.99 20.94 19.14
CA ASP A 57 -4.28 22.20 19.04
C ASP A 57 -2.77 22.06 18.74
N SER A 58 -2.21 20.89 19.05
CA SER A 58 -0.83 20.53 18.72
C SER A 58 -0.52 20.67 17.23
N PHE A 59 -1.51 20.52 16.33
CA PHE A 59 -1.32 20.74 14.90
C PHE A 59 -1.13 22.22 14.55
N ARG A 60 -1.73 23.15 15.31
CA ARG A 60 -1.50 24.59 15.15
C ARG A 60 -0.08 24.95 15.60
N GLU A 61 0.31 24.47 16.78
CA GLU A 61 1.67 24.66 17.32
C GLU A 61 2.73 24.12 16.37
N LEU A 62 2.51 22.92 15.81
CA LEU A 62 3.38 22.33 14.80
C LEU A 62 3.47 23.18 13.53
N LYS A 63 2.36 23.70 13.02
CA LYS A 63 2.38 24.59 11.84
C LYS A 63 3.16 25.87 12.12
N LEU A 64 3.02 26.46 13.30
CA LEU A 64 3.77 27.64 13.72
C LEU A 64 5.27 27.33 13.82
N SER A 65 5.65 26.19 14.41
CA SER A 65 7.06 25.81 14.53
C SER A 65 7.73 25.52 13.19
N LEU A 66 7.00 24.97 12.21
CA LEU A 66 7.51 24.71 10.87
C LEU A 66 7.85 25.99 10.09
N VAL A 67 7.04 27.04 10.27
CA VAL A 67 7.19 28.31 9.51
C VAL A 67 8.04 29.36 10.21
N ALA A 68 8.26 29.22 11.52
CA ALA A 68 8.93 30.20 12.36
C ALA A 68 10.26 30.70 11.75
N GLY A 69 10.38 32.02 11.62
CA GLY A 69 11.57 32.71 11.10
C GLY A 69 11.80 32.56 9.59
N ARG A 70 10.86 31.93 8.86
CA ARG A 70 10.92 31.73 7.40
C ARG A 70 9.59 32.02 6.69
N GLU A 71 8.72 32.80 7.32
CA GLU A 71 7.33 32.98 6.93
C GLU A 71 7.21 33.55 5.50
N GLU A 72 7.96 34.62 5.22
CA GLU A 72 7.95 35.26 3.91
C GLU A 72 8.62 34.40 2.83
N GLN A 73 9.68 33.67 3.17
CA GLN A 73 10.34 32.75 2.23
C GLN A 73 9.41 31.59 1.84
N ILE A 74 8.65 31.06 2.80
CA ILE A 74 7.65 30.00 2.55
C ILE A 74 6.52 30.51 1.68
N LYS A 75 5.95 31.69 1.98
CA LYS A 75 4.92 32.32 1.13
C LYS A 75 5.42 32.54 -0.30
N ALA A 76 6.62 33.10 -0.45
CA ALA A 76 7.22 33.34 -1.75
C ALA A 76 7.46 32.03 -2.52
N SER A 77 7.99 31.00 -1.86
CA SER A 77 8.20 29.68 -2.46
C SER A 77 6.90 29.00 -2.87
N TRP A 78 5.85 29.13 -2.04
CA TRP A 78 4.53 28.61 -2.35
C TRP A 78 3.93 29.26 -3.59
N ASN A 79 4.03 30.59 -3.72
CA ASN A 79 3.54 31.30 -4.90
C ASN A 79 4.29 30.89 -6.18
N ARG A 80 5.62 30.71 -6.11
CA ARG A 80 6.40 30.18 -7.23
C ARG A 80 5.98 28.75 -7.59
N LEU A 81 5.71 27.91 -6.60
CA LEU A 81 5.22 26.55 -6.81
C LEU A 81 3.87 26.55 -7.52
N LEU A 82 2.91 27.36 -7.08
CA LEU A 82 1.59 27.45 -7.70
C LEU A 82 1.67 27.87 -9.17
N GLN A 83 2.54 28.84 -9.51
CA GLN A 83 2.77 29.25 -10.89
C GLN A 83 3.33 28.10 -11.73
N ARG A 84 4.30 27.35 -11.20
CA ARG A 84 4.89 26.20 -11.90
C ARG A 84 3.89 25.06 -12.07
N LEU A 85 3.08 24.77 -11.04
CA LEU A 85 2.04 23.75 -11.08
C LEU A 85 0.96 24.08 -12.11
N LYS A 86 0.59 25.35 -12.27
CA LYS A 86 -0.36 25.76 -13.31
C LYS A 86 0.14 25.39 -14.71
N ILE A 87 1.40 25.71 -15.01
CA ILE A 87 2.03 25.36 -16.29
C ILE A 87 2.05 23.84 -16.49
N GLU A 88 2.43 23.09 -15.46
CA GLU A 88 2.51 21.62 -15.56
C GLU A 88 1.13 20.97 -15.71
N ASN A 89 0.11 21.50 -15.03
CA ASN A 89 -1.27 21.05 -15.20
C ASN A 89 -1.77 21.27 -16.63
N ASP A 90 -1.43 22.40 -17.26
CA ASP A 90 -1.79 22.66 -18.66
C ASP A 90 -1.12 21.65 -19.61
N ILE A 91 0.15 21.31 -19.36
CA ILE A 91 0.88 20.27 -20.14
C ILE A 91 0.21 18.92 -19.98
N VAL A 92 -0.13 18.51 -18.75
CA VAL A 92 -0.79 17.23 -18.47
C VAL A 92 -2.20 17.20 -19.07
N ALA A 93 -2.95 18.29 -18.98
CA ALA A 93 -4.30 18.39 -19.54
C ALA A 93 -4.29 18.27 -21.07
N GLN A 94 -3.30 18.87 -21.74
CA GLN A 94 -3.14 18.78 -23.19
C GLN A 94 -2.61 17.41 -23.64
N GLY A 95 -1.66 16.84 -22.90
CA GLY A 95 -1.01 15.57 -23.23
C GLY A 95 -1.83 14.33 -22.86
N GLY A 96 -2.73 14.44 -21.88
CA GLY A 96 -3.49 13.30 -21.37
C GLY A 96 -2.57 12.14 -20.95
N SER A 97 -2.95 10.92 -21.31
CA SER A 97 -2.15 9.71 -21.01
C SER A 97 -0.78 9.68 -21.71
N ASN A 98 -0.60 10.41 -22.80
CA ASN A 98 0.66 10.43 -23.56
C ASN A 98 1.77 11.18 -22.82
N VAL A 99 1.44 11.87 -21.73
CA VAL A 99 2.42 12.54 -20.86
C VAL A 99 3.27 11.53 -20.06
N ILE A 100 2.78 10.30 -19.93
CA ILE A 100 3.47 9.23 -19.22
C ILE A 100 4.52 8.62 -20.16
N PRO A 101 5.81 8.61 -19.77
CA PRO A 101 6.85 7.98 -20.55
C PRO A 101 6.57 6.49 -20.73
N GLU A 102 6.86 5.99 -21.92
CA GLU A 102 6.60 4.61 -22.28
C GLU A 102 7.83 4.00 -22.95
N VAL A 103 8.12 2.74 -22.63
CA VAL A 103 9.25 1.99 -23.18
C VAL A 103 8.90 0.52 -23.37
N GLN A 104 9.35 -0.09 -24.47
CA GLN A 104 9.24 -1.54 -24.66
C GLN A 104 10.30 -2.25 -23.82
N TYR A 105 9.95 -3.39 -23.23
CA TYR A 105 10.85 -4.17 -22.40
C TYR A 105 12.15 -4.54 -23.13
N ASP A 106 12.04 -4.92 -24.40
CA ASP A 106 13.20 -5.31 -25.24
C ASP A 106 14.17 -4.15 -25.49
N GLU A 107 13.68 -2.90 -25.42
CA GLU A 107 14.48 -1.69 -25.64
C GLU A 107 14.85 -0.98 -24.32
N LEU A 108 14.44 -1.54 -23.17
CA LEU A 108 14.53 -0.88 -21.87
C LEU A 108 15.96 -0.44 -21.56
N LEU A 109 16.94 -1.35 -21.72
CA LEU A 109 18.34 -1.07 -21.42
C LEU A 109 18.94 0.02 -22.33
N GLY A 110 18.46 0.13 -23.58
CA GLY A 110 18.94 1.14 -24.53
C GLY A 110 18.31 2.52 -24.35
N ASN A 111 17.08 2.57 -23.82
CA ASN A 111 16.28 3.80 -23.78
C ASN A 111 16.11 4.37 -22.35
N ILE A 112 16.44 3.62 -21.30
CA ILE A 112 16.19 4.06 -19.92
C ILE A 112 16.94 5.35 -19.55
N ASP A 113 18.20 5.49 -19.99
CA ASP A 113 19.00 6.68 -19.69
C ASP A 113 18.45 7.93 -20.38
N ARG A 114 17.86 7.76 -21.58
CA ARG A 114 17.23 8.86 -22.33
C ARG A 114 15.92 9.30 -21.69
N LEU A 115 15.17 8.37 -21.11
CA LEU A 115 13.88 8.64 -20.48
C LEU A 115 14.00 9.06 -19.01
N LYS A 116 15.17 8.88 -18.39
CA LYS A 116 15.41 9.09 -16.95
C LYS A 116 14.88 10.43 -16.42
N ASP A 117 15.12 11.52 -17.13
CA ASP A 117 14.69 12.85 -16.69
C ASP A 117 13.16 13.00 -16.74
N GLU A 118 12.52 12.49 -17.79
CA GLU A 118 11.06 12.47 -17.86
C GLU A 118 10.47 11.51 -16.81
N ILE A 119 11.08 10.36 -16.56
CA ILE A 119 10.63 9.44 -15.50
C ILE A 119 10.69 10.12 -14.13
N HIS A 120 11.77 10.82 -13.81
CA HIS A 120 11.87 11.57 -12.55
C HIS A 120 10.88 12.73 -12.48
N LYS A 121 10.65 13.43 -13.59
CA LYS A 121 9.71 14.55 -13.65
C LYS A 121 8.27 14.10 -13.47
N ARG A 122 7.88 12.98 -14.11
CA ARG A 122 6.51 12.44 -14.11
C ARG A 122 6.24 11.54 -12.89
N GLY A 123 7.29 10.94 -12.32
CA GLY A 123 7.21 10.00 -11.20
C GLY A 123 6.67 8.62 -11.57
N VAL A 124 6.48 8.34 -12.85
CA VAL A 124 5.87 7.11 -13.37
C VAL A 124 6.36 6.81 -14.78
N VAL A 125 6.34 5.53 -15.18
CA VAL A 125 6.67 5.03 -16.51
C VAL A 125 5.84 3.78 -16.82
N VAL A 126 5.48 3.59 -18.08
CA VAL A 126 4.86 2.35 -18.58
C VAL A 126 5.92 1.52 -19.30
N ILE A 127 6.15 0.30 -18.83
CA ILE A 127 6.99 -0.67 -19.53
C ILE A 127 6.07 -1.68 -20.22
N ARG A 128 6.08 -1.68 -21.55
CA ARG A 128 5.25 -2.58 -22.36
C ARG A 128 6.00 -3.87 -22.69
N GLY A 129 5.24 -4.95 -22.87
CA GLY A 129 5.79 -6.23 -23.33
C GLY A 129 6.66 -6.97 -22.31
N VAL A 130 6.57 -6.66 -21.01
CA VAL A 130 7.33 -7.38 -19.96
C VAL A 130 6.94 -8.85 -19.90
N ILE A 131 5.64 -9.13 -20.08
CA ILE A 131 5.08 -10.47 -20.18
C ILE A 131 4.30 -10.51 -21.49
N GLY A 132 4.45 -11.61 -22.24
CA GLY A 132 3.73 -11.80 -23.49
C GLY A 132 2.21 -11.84 -23.25
N GLU A 133 1.43 -11.33 -24.20
CA GLU A 133 -0.03 -11.20 -24.02
C GLU A 133 -0.71 -12.54 -23.70
N ALA A 134 -0.30 -13.62 -24.37
CA ALA A 134 -0.87 -14.96 -24.15
C ALA A 134 -0.63 -15.46 -22.71
N GLU A 135 0.57 -15.24 -22.18
CA GLU A 135 0.93 -15.62 -20.81
C GLU A 135 0.20 -14.74 -19.78
N ALA A 136 0.16 -13.42 -20.00
CA ALA A 136 -0.59 -12.50 -19.14
C ALA A 136 -2.09 -12.84 -19.10
N ARG A 137 -2.66 -13.27 -20.23
CA ARG A 137 -4.05 -13.74 -20.30
C ARG A 137 -4.25 -15.07 -19.54
N ALA A 138 -3.30 -15.99 -19.64
CA ALA A 138 -3.34 -17.25 -18.89
C ALA A 138 -3.36 -17.00 -17.37
N TYR A 139 -2.49 -16.11 -16.86
CA TYR A 139 -2.47 -15.74 -15.44
C TYR A 139 -3.83 -15.22 -14.95
N LYS A 140 -4.48 -14.37 -15.76
CA LYS A 140 -5.83 -13.90 -15.42
C LYS A 140 -6.83 -15.05 -15.30
N SER A 141 -6.84 -15.97 -16.27
CA SER A 141 -7.73 -17.13 -16.26
C SER A 141 -7.49 -18.05 -15.06
N GLU A 142 -6.22 -18.29 -14.71
CA GLU A 142 -5.84 -19.08 -13.53
C GLU A 142 -6.32 -18.44 -12.22
N ILE A 143 -6.18 -17.13 -12.08
CA ILE A 143 -6.67 -16.38 -10.90
C ILE A 143 -8.19 -16.45 -10.81
N GLU A 144 -8.91 -16.23 -11.91
CA GLU A 144 -10.37 -16.32 -11.94
C GLU A 144 -10.85 -17.73 -11.60
N GLU A 145 -10.16 -18.77 -12.07
CA GLU A 145 -10.46 -20.14 -11.73
C GLU A 145 -10.17 -20.47 -10.27
N TYR A 146 -9.06 -19.98 -9.73
CA TYR A 146 -8.72 -20.12 -8.32
C TYR A 146 -9.78 -19.49 -7.42
N VAL A 147 -10.22 -18.26 -7.73
CA VAL A 147 -11.29 -17.58 -6.97
C VAL A 147 -12.60 -18.37 -7.04
N ARG A 148 -12.97 -18.88 -8.22
CA ARG A 148 -14.20 -19.69 -8.40
C ARG A 148 -14.16 -20.99 -7.59
N LYS A 149 -13.01 -21.66 -7.54
CA LYS A 149 -12.83 -22.91 -6.80
C LYS A 149 -12.80 -22.71 -5.28
N ASN A 150 -12.57 -21.48 -4.81
CA ASN A 150 -12.36 -21.18 -3.39
C ASN A 150 -13.26 -20.03 -2.88
N PRO A 151 -14.60 -20.15 -2.96
CA PRO A 151 -15.54 -19.07 -2.64
C PRO A 151 -15.53 -18.65 -1.16
N SER A 152 -15.01 -19.50 -0.26
CA SER A 152 -14.88 -19.23 1.18
C SER A 152 -13.59 -18.51 1.55
N THR A 153 -12.64 -18.32 0.62
CA THR A 153 -11.36 -17.64 0.89
C THR A 153 -11.59 -16.13 0.90
N ARG A 154 -12.17 -15.66 2.00
CA ARG A 154 -12.21 -14.23 2.32
C ARG A 154 -10.79 -13.84 2.70
N GLY A 155 -10.18 -12.92 1.96
CA GLY A 155 -8.89 -12.35 2.32
C GLY A 155 -8.96 -11.87 3.77
N ARG A 156 -8.12 -12.44 4.64
CA ARG A 156 -8.05 -12.05 6.06
C ARG A 156 -7.47 -10.63 6.07
N ARG A 157 -8.33 -9.63 6.19
CA ARG A 157 -7.96 -8.25 6.51
C ARG A 157 -8.03 -8.05 8.02
#